data_AF-A0A915A3P8-F1
#
_entry.id   AF-A0A915A3P8-F1
#
_cell.length_a   1.000
_cell.length_b   1.000
_cell.length_c   1.000
_cell.angle_alpha   90.00
_cell.angle_beta   90.00
_cell.angle_gamma   90.00
#
_symmetry.space_group_name_H-M   'P 1'
#
loop_
_entity.id
_entity.type
_entity.pdbx_description
1 polymer ?
#
loop_
_entity_poly.entity_id
_entity_poly.type
_entity_poly.pdbx_seq_one_letter_code
_entity_poly.pdbx_strand_id
1 'polypeptide(L)' 'SCFEPANQMVKCDPRHGKYMAVCLLYRGDVVPKDVNKAIASIKTRRTIQFVDWCPTGFKV' A
#
# COMPACT_ATOMS: atom_id res chain seq x y z
N SER A 1 -0.09 -5.63 8.77
CA SER A 1 0.37 -5.39 7.38
C SER A 1 1.14 -4.07 7.33
N CYS A 2 1.81 -3.75 6.21
CA CYS A 2 2.58 -2.49 6.06
C CYS A 2 1.74 -1.21 6.14
N PHE A 3 0.41 -1.31 6.01
CA PHE A 3 -0.54 -0.19 6.10
C PHE A 3 -1.17 -0.03 7.48
N GLU A 4 -0.75 -0.83 8.46
CA GLU A 4 -1.15 -0.65 9.85
C GLU A 4 -0.40 0.53 10.47
N PRO A 5 -1.07 1.49 11.14
CA PRO A 5 -0.41 2.63 11.78
C PRO A 5 0.71 2.22 12.76
N ALA A 6 0.53 1.10 13.48
CA ALA A 6 1.52 0.60 14.44
C ALA A 6 2.85 0.15 13.79
N ASN A 7 2.86 -0.08 12.48
CA ASN A 7 4.07 -0.50 11.74
C ASN A 7 4.75 0.66 11.00
N GLN A 8 4.26 1.91 11.16
CA GLN A 8 4.87 3.08 10.53
C GLN A 8 6.10 3.55 11.31
N MET A 9 7.15 3.93 10.58
CA MET A 9 8.38 4.49 11.17
C MET A 9 8.28 6.00 11.46
N VAL A 10 7.11 6.60 11.19
CA VAL A 10 6.82 8.02 11.45
C VAL A 10 5.49 8.10 12.21
N LYS A 11 5.44 8.95 13.24
CA LYS A 11 4.22 9.20 14.01
C LYS A 11 3.29 10.12 13.24
N CYS A 12 2.47 9.52 12.37
CA CYS A 12 1.37 10.17 11.67
C CYS A 12 0.22 9.18 11.48
N ASP A 13 -0.98 9.67 11.18
CA ASP A 13 -2.11 8.83 10.79
C ASP A 13 -2.38 8.99 9.28
N PRO A 14 -1.95 8.03 8.44
CA PRO A 14 -2.13 8.11 6.98
C PRO A 14 -3.60 8.14 6.53
N ARG A 15 -4.55 7.76 7.40
CA ARG A 15 -5.98 7.73 7.09
C ARG A 15 -6.60 9.13 6.99
N HIS A 16 -5.95 10.13 7.56
CA HIS A 16 -6.34 11.54 7.40
C HIS A 16 -5.75 12.19 6.14
N GLY A 17 -5.03 11.43 5.31
CA GLY A 17 -4.43 11.90 4.06
C GLY A 17 -4.73 10.98 2.88
N LYS A 18 -4.07 11.27 1.76
CA LYS A 18 -4.10 10.44 0.55
C LYS A 18 -2.67 10.08 0.14
N TYR A 19 -2.47 8.83 -0.31
CA TYR A 19 -1.20 8.37 -0.84
C TYR A 19 -0.95 8.98 -2.23
N MET A 20 0.25 9.53 -2.43
CA MET A 20 0.71 9.96 -3.76
C MET A 20 1.40 8.82 -4.52
N ALA A 21 2.16 8.00 -3.80
CA ALA A 21 2.86 6.83 -4.33
C ALA A 21 3.12 5.82 -3.21
N VAL A 22 3.16 4.53 -3.57
CA VAL A 22 3.56 3.43 -2.70
C VAL A 22 4.55 2.55 -3.45
N CYS A 23 5.62 2.12 -2.77
CA CYS A 23 6.53 1.09 -3.26
C CYS A 23 6.57 -0.07 -2.27
N LEU A 24 6.40 -1.31 -2.76
CA LEU A 24 6.45 -2.53 -1.95
C LEU A 24 7.69 -3.34 -2.33
N LEU A 25 8.71 -3.31 -1.48
CA LEU A 25 9.97 -4.00 -1.69
C LEU A 25 9.96 -5.36 -1.00
N TYR A 26 9.70 -6.42 -1.77
CA TYR A 26 9.71 -7.80 -1.28
C TYR A 26 11.11 -8.42 -1.30
N ARG A 27 11.39 -9.34 -0.37
CA ARG A 27 12.62 -10.15 -0.33
C ARG A 27 12.27 -11.58 0.10
N GLY A 28 13.06 -12.56 -0.37
CA GLY A 28 12.88 -13.98 -0.07
C GLY A 28 12.07 -14.72 -1.14
N ASP A 29 11.56 -15.90 -0.79
CA ASP A 29 10.72 -16.72 -1.68
C ASP A 29 9.31 -16.09 -1.79
N VAL A 30 9.15 -15.23 -2.80
CA VAL A 30 7.94 -14.45 -3.02
C VAL A 30 7.45 -14.66 -4.44
N VAL A 31 6.29 -15.30 -4.57
CA VAL A 31 5.66 -15.56 -5.86
C VAL A 31 4.94 -14.30 -6.37
N PRO A 32 5.25 -13.79 -7.58
CA PRO A 32 4.64 -12.56 -8.11
C PRO A 32 3.11 -12.59 -8.18
N LYS A 33 2.52 -13.77 -8.43
CA LYS A 33 1.07 -13.97 -8.44
C LYS A 33 0.43 -13.61 -7.10
N ASP A 34 1.07 -13.97 -6.00
CA ASP A 34 0.51 -13.73 -4.67
C ASP A 34 0.71 -12.28 -4.22
N VAL A 35 1.78 -11.62 -4.70
CA VAL A 35 1.93 -10.16 -4.58
C VAL A 35 0.77 -9.42 -5.25
N ASN A 36 0.44 -9.78 -6.49
CA ASN A 36 -0.66 -9.17 -7.22
C ASN A 36 -2.02 -9.38 -6.52
N LYS A 37 -2.28 -10.58 -5.99
CA LYS A 37 -3.49 -10.84 -5.17
C LYS A 37 -3.51 -9.99 -3.90
N ALA A 38 -2.39 -9.88 -3.20
CA ALA A 38 -2.29 -9.08 -1.97
C ALA A 38 -2.55 -7.59 -2.27
N ILE A 39 -1.97 -7.04 -3.34
CA ILE A 39 -2.21 -5.66 -3.77
C ILE A 39 -3.68 -5.44 -4.15
N ALA A 40 -4.30 -6.39 -4.85
CA ALA A 40 -5.73 -6.32 -5.16
C ALA A 40 -6.58 -6.27 -3.89
N SER A 41 -6.27 -7.09 -2.87
CA SER A 41 -6.93 -7.06 -1.56
C SER A 41 -6.69 -5.75 -0.78
N ILE A 42 -5.54 -5.12 -0.96
CA ILE A 42 -5.22 -3.83 -0.33
C ILE A 42 -6.04 -2.70 -0.98
N LYS A 43 -6.16 -2.71 -2.31
CA LYS A 43 -6.92 -1.70 -3.07
C LYS A 43 -8.41 -1.65 -2.74
N THR A 44 -9.01 -2.74 -2.24
CA THR A 44 -10.42 -2.74 -1.83
C THR A 44 -10.66 -2.09 -0.47
N ARG A 45 -9.60 -1.79 0.30
CA ARG A 45 -9.72 -1.19 1.64
C ARG A 45 -9.98 0.31 1.54
N ARG A 46 -11.09 0.77 2.12
CA ARG A 46 -11.48 2.20 2.13
C ARG A 46 -10.50 3.13 2.85
N THR A 47 -9.64 2.57 3.71
CA THR A 47 -8.62 3.31 4.47
C THR A 47 -7.37 3.63 3.68
N ILE A 48 -7.21 3.08 2.47
CA ILE A 48 -6.04 3.30 1.61
C ILE A 48 -6.53 4.05 0.38
N GLN A 49 -6.45 5.37 0.44
CA GLN A 49 -6.93 6.26 -0.60
C GLN A 49 -5.76 6.90 -1.32
N PHE A 50 -5.80 6.90 -2.65
CA PHE A 50 -4.84 7.61 -3.48
C PHE A 50 -5.38 8.97 -3.89
N VAL A 51 -4.46 9.88 -4.22
CA VAL A 51 -4.79 11.12 -4.92
C VAL A 51 -5.38 10.82 -6.30
N ASP A 52 -6.29 11.70 -6.73
CA ASP A 52 -7.19 11.46 -7.86
C ASP A 52 -6.43 11.34 -9.19
N TRP A 53 -5.26 11.96 -9.29
CA TRP A 53 -4.36 11.89 -10.44
C TRP A 53 -3.41 10.67 -10.43
N CYS A 54 -3.50 9.78 -9.45
CA CYS A 54 -2.64 8.59 -9.32
C CYS A 54 -3.46 7.27 -9.38
N PRO A 55 -3.87 6.81 -10.58
CA PRO A 55 -4.67 5.59 -10.75
C PRO A 55 -3.87 4.29 -10.53
N THR A 56 -2.54 4.32 -10.68
CA THR A 56 -1.64 3.17 -10.62
C THR A 56 -0.62 3.27 -9.49
N GLY A 57 -1.03 3.76 -8.32
CA GLY A 57 -0.12 4.18 -7.24
C GLY A 57 0.73 3.12 -6.52
N PHE A 58 0.81 1.88 -7.02
CA PHE A 58 1.68 0.83 -6.46
C PHE A 58 2.80 0.48 -7.42
N LYS A 59 4.03 0.65 -6.95
CA LYS A 59 5.21 0.03 -7.54
C LYS A 59 5.58 -1.23 -6.75
N VAL A 60 5.85 -2.30 -7.49
CA VAL A 60 6.47 -3.54 -7.00
C VAL A 60 7.91 -3.58 -7.54
#